data_AF-A0A8C1J0F3-F1
#
_entry.id   AF-A0A8C1J0F3-F1
#
_cell.length_a   1.000
_cell.length_b   1.000
_cell.length_c   1.000
_cell.angle_alpha   90.00
_cell.angle_beta   90.00
_cell.angle_gamma   90.00
#
_symmetry.space_group_name_H-M   'P 1'
#
loop_
_entity.id
_entity.type
_entity.pdbx_description
1 polymer ?
#
loop_
_entity_poly.entity_id
_entity_poly.type
_entity_poly.pdbx_seq_one_letter_code
_entity_poly.pdbx_strand_id
1 'polypeptide(L)'
;MKLQLFIQEVNNSIEESSNQALQNMPRVLRDIEALKQEASFLKDQMILVKEDIKRFEQDTVQSMQVLVEIDQVKSRMQLAAEALQEADKWSTLSADIEETFKTQDVAVISGKLTAMQGSLTMLVDTPDYSEKCVQLEALKNRLEALTSTQIVSTFNSLATDQAKLFVRVFTEMDRMPQLLAYYYKCHKAQLLSVWESICQSDAPLKQQLSEFYDTLLSTWHTQLQWSSQVFRNPCEVLTVLMIQTLGAMVPSIPDCIAVALKRCSGDSRLDVLLELHQTAANFSRSLEAAMQPQLGECNLLKVAELVSCVYSPYTTYQMQYGDLEETNLLIQLSAVPLEHGEVLDCVLELTHSVQKVFGLAAAAVDRCVKFTDGLGVCGLIKALRGLFSKYVSDFSVTLQSIRKKYKLEDTPTSEVFTEDWTAFQNSIRIIATCGELLRQCGAFEQQLSNKILGRAGRFLWEGFNPRSLTGLQEGHLCVCFIVVITDYLSNVMDALGLQTSRTLQNIVTLLRAKPDEYRQTAKPLPRRQASAVATMRGLEY
;
A
#
# COMPACT_ATOMS: atom_id res chain seq x y z
N MET A 1 -0.19 60.86 106.04
CA MET A 1 -1.64 60.57 105.96
C MET A 1 -2.03 59.82 104.68
N LYS A 2 -1.68 60.27 103.46
CA LYS A 2 -2.08 59.57 102.22
C LYS A 2 -1.50 58.15 102.01
N LEU A 3 -0.21 57.90 102.32
CA LEU A 3 0.43 56.60 102.05
C LEU A 3 -0.03 55.47 103.00
N GLN A 4 -0.20 55.79 104.29
CA GLN A 4 -0.73 54.84 105.28
C GLN A 4 -2.19 54.47 105.01
N LEU A 5 -3.00 55.42 104.53
CA LEU A 5 -4.38 55.14 104.10
C LEU A 5 -4.43 54.19 102.90
N PHE A 6 -3.57 54.36 101.88
CA PHE A 6 -3.49 53.44 100.74
C PHE A 6 -3.04 52.03 101.15
N ILE A 7 -2.04 51.91 102.03
CA ILE A 7 -1.58 50.61 102.52
C ILE A 7 -2.70 49.89 103.28
N GLN A 8 -3.48 50.63 104.06
CA GLN A 8 -4.58 50.06 104.83
C GLN A 8 -5.79 49.72 103.96
N GLU A 9 -6.09 50.51 102.93
CA GLU A 9 -7.08 50.15 101.88
C GLU A 9 -6.66 48.90 101.10
N VAL A 10 -5.39 48.80 100.70
CA VAL A 10 -4.87 47.62 99.98
C VAL A 10 -4.90 46.39 100.87
N ASN A 11 -4.45 46.48 102.13
CA ASN A 11 -4.51 45.34 103.05
C ASN A 11 -5.95 44.93 103.37
N ASN A 12 -6.87 45.88 103.61
CA ASN A 12 -8.27 45.55 103.82
C ASN A 12 -8.90 44.91 102.58
N SER A 13 -8.61 45.41 101.37
CA SER A 13 -9.09 44.81 100.12
C SER A 13 -8.52 43.41 99.88
N ILE A 14 -7.25 43.18 100.24
CA ILE A 14 -6.61 41.85 100.18
C ILE A 14 -7.23 40.91 101.21
N GLU A 15 -7.44 41.36 102.44
CA GLU A 15 -7.99 40.54 103.52
C GLU A 15 -9.46 40.19 103.26
N GLU A 16 -10.23 41.15 102.75
CA GLU A 16 -11.60 40.94 102.28
C GLU A 16 -11.64 39.95 101.12
N SER A 17 -10.81 40.13 100.09
CA SER A 17 -10.69 39.18 98.96
C SER A 17 -10.22 37.79 99.40
N SER A 18 -9.29 37.71 100.35
CA SER A 18 -8.76 36.47 100.90
C SER A 18 -9.82 35.71 101.71
N ASN A 19 -10.58 36.41 102.56
CA ASN A 19 -11.68 35.82 103.30
C ASN A 19 -12.82 35.37 102.37
N GLN A 20 -13.12 36.15 101.32
CA GLN A 20 -14.07 35.76 100.29
C GLN A 20 -13.59 34.51 99.51
N ALA A 21 -12.30 34.43 99.19
CA ALA A 21 -11.70 33.27 98.54
C ALA A 21 -11.76 32.02 99.45
N LEU A 22 -11.45 32.16 100.74
CA LEU A 22 -11.53 31.09 101.73
C LEU A 22 -12.97 30.61 101.95
N GLN A 23 -13.95 31.52 101.97
CA GLN A 23 -15.37 31.15 102.09
C GLN A 23 -15.92 30.46 100.84
N ASN A 24 -15.42 30.80 99.65
CA ASN A 24 -15.86 30.19 98.39
C ASN A 24 -15.14 28.85 98.08
N MET A 25 -13.98 28.60 98.68
CA MET A 25 -13.16 27.40 98.44
C MET A 25 -13.90 26.06 98.65
N PRO A 26 -14.72 25.86 99.70
CA PRO A 26 -15.48 24.62 99.90
C PRO A 26 -16.58 24.39 98.85
N ARG A 27 -17.09 25.45 98.24
CA ARG A 27 -18.05 25.37 97.13
C ARG A 27 -17.33 24.96 95.86
N VAL A 28 -16.20 25.62 95.54
CA VAL A 28 -15.36 25.25 94.39
C VAL A 28 -14.87 23.80 94.50
N LEU A 29 -14.47 23.33 95.68
CA LEU A 29 -14.08 21.94 95.90
C LEU A 29 -15.23 20.95 95.66
N ARG A 30 -16.46 21.29 96.07
CA ARG A 30 -17.65 20.49 95.79
C ARG A 30 -17.97 20.46 94.29
N ASP A 31 -17.89 21.61 93.62
CA ASP A 31 -18.13 21.72 92.18
C ASP A 31 -17.07 20.94 91.38
N ILE A 32 -15.80 20.95 91.83
CA ILE A 32 -14.72 20.13 91.24
C ILE A 32 -14.97 18.64 91.44
N GLU A 33 -15.39 18.21 92.63
CA GLU A 33 -15.69 16.79 92.87
C GLU A 33 -16.92 16.33 92.08
N ALA A 34 -17.94 17.18 91.96
CA ALA A 34 -19.10 16.92 91.10
C ALA A 34 -18.70 16.82 89.63
N LEU A 35 -17.89 17.75 89.12
CA LEU A 35 -17.40 17.74 87.75
C LEU A 35 -16.50 16.53 87.48
N LYS A 36 -15.70 16.10 88.47
CA LYS A 36 -14.91 14.87 88.39
C LYS A 36 -15.80 13.63 88.34
N GLN A 37 -16.89 13.58 89.12
CA GLN A 37 -17.87 12.50 89.05
C GLN A 37 -18.59 12.47 87.70
N GLU A 38 -19.07 13.61 87.22
CA GLU A 38 -19.70 13.73 85.90
C GLU A 38 -18.74 13.36 84.76
N ALA A 39 -17.48 13.81 84.83
CA ALA A 39 -16.44 13.44 83.86
C ALA A 39 -16.10 11.94 83.92
N SER A 40 -16.10 11.34 85.11
CA SER A 40 -15.90 9.90 85.27
C SER A 40 -17.07 9.10 84.68
N PHE A 41 -18.31 9.55 84.92
CA PHE A 41 -19.51 8.95 84.36
C PHE A 41 -19.54 9.08 82.84
N LEU A 42 -19.19 10.25 82.30
CA LEU A 42 -19.09 10.48 80.86
C LEU A 42 -18.01 9.59 80.24
N LYS A 43 -16.87 9.43 80.91
CA LYS A 43 -15.80 8.52 80.47
C LYS A 43 -16.32 7.08 80.40
N ASP A 44 -17.02 6.62 81.42
CA ASP A 44 -17.59 5.27 81.44
C ASP A 44 -18.63 5.08 80.33
N GLN A 45 -19.49 6.09 80.09
CA GLN A 45 -20.43 6.08 78.95
C GLN A 45 -19.71 6.09 77.59
N MET A 46 -18.64 6.87 77.43
CA MET A 46 -17.85 6.89 76.19
C MET A 46 -17.16 5.56 75.91
N ILE A 47 -16.71 4.85 76.95
CA ILE A 47 -16.15 3.49 76.82
C ILE A 47 -17.24 2.54 76.32
N LEU A 48 -18.44 2.61 76.89
CA LEU A 48 -19.57 1.77 76.51
C LEU A 48 -20.00 2.02 75.06
N VAL A 49 -20.14 3.29 74.66
CA VAL A 49 -20.43 3.68 73.27
C VAL A 49 -19.33 3.22 72.31
N LYS A 50 -18.06 3.31 72.70
CA LYS A 50 -16.95 2.82 71.89
C LYS A 50 -17.02 1.29 71.68
N GLU A 51 -17.39 0.54 72.72
CA GLU A 51 -17.57 -0.90 72.62
C GLU A 51 -18.76 -1.26 71.71
N ASP A 52 -19.87 -0.51 71.80
CA ASP A 52 -21.03 -0.70 70.93
C ASP A 52 -20.72 -0.36 69.46
N ILE A 53 -19.98 0.73 69.19
CA ILE A 53 -19.51 1.06 67.83
C ILE A 53 -18.62 -0.06 67.29
N LYS A 54 -17.72 -0.60 68.12
CA LYS A 54 -16.82 -1.69 67.70
C LYS A 54 -17.59 -2.98 67.41
N ARG A 55 -18.61 -3.31 68.22
CA ARG A 55 -19.51 -4.43 67.95
C ARG A 55 -20.30 -4.21 66.67
N PHE A 56 -20.88 -3.03 66.49
CA PHE A 56 -21.64 -2.68 65.29
C PHE A 56 -20.77 -2.76 64.01
N GLU A 57 -19.52 -2.30 64.07
CA GLU A 57 -18.58 -2.43 62.94
C GLU A 57 -18.29 -3.90 62.62
N GLN A 58 -18.07 -4.74 63.64
CA GLN A 58 -17.86 -6.18 63.46
C GLN A 58 -19.09 -6.87 62.85
N ASP A 59 -20.29 -6.60 63.37
CA ASP A 59 -21.55 -7.16 62.88
C ASP A 59 -21.87 -6.67 61.46
N THR A 60 -21.54 -5.42 61.14
CA THR A 60 -21.71 -4.83 59.80
C THR A 60 -20.77 -5.49 58.79
N VAL A 61 -19.51 -5.70 59.14
CA VAL A 61 -18.54 -6.40 58.27
C VAL A 61 -18.99 -7.84 58.01
N GLN A 62 -19.45 -8.54 59.05
CA GLN A 62 -19.95 -9.91 58.91
C GLN A 62 -21.21 -9.96 58.04
N SER A 63 -22.14 -9.02 58.23
CA SER A 63 -23.36 -8.92 57.41
C SER A 63 -23.03 -8.58 55.95
N MET A 64 -22.08 -7.68 55.71
CA MET A 64 -21.61 -7.32 54.37
C MET A 64 -20.96 -8.52 53.65
N GLN A 65 -20.19 -9.33 54.38
CA GLN A 65 -19.59 -10.54 53.83
C GLN A 65 -20.65 -11.56 53.39
N VAL A 66 -21.70 -11.75 54.21
CA VAL A 66 -22.85 -12.61 53.83
C VAL A 66 -23.57 -12.06 52.60
N LEU A 67 -23.75 -10.73 52.48
CA LEU A 67 -24.37 -10.13 51.29
C LEU A 67 -23.56 -10.37 50.01
N VAL A 68 -22.22 -10.29 50.09
CA VAL A 68 -21.34 -10.61 48.96
C VAL A 68 -21.45 -12.08 48.57
N GLU A 69 -21.50 -12.99 49.54
CA GLU A 69 -21.68 -14.42 49.26
C GLU A 69 -23.05 -14.70 48.59
N ILE A 70 -24.12 -14.06 49.06
CA ILE A 70 -25.46 -14.17 48.46
C ILE A 70 -25.48 -13.60 47.04
N ASP A 71 -24.85 -12.45 46.79
CA ASP A 71 -24.78 -11.87 45.46
C ASP A 71 -24.02 -12.78 44.49
N GLN A 72 -22.93 -13.39 44.95
CA GLN A 72 -22.16 -14.35 44.17
C GLN A 72 -22.95 -15.63 43.86
N VAL A 73 -23.76 -16.12 44.81
CA VAL A 73 -24.69 -17.24 44.55
C VAL A 73 -25.77 -16.83 43.55
N LYS A 74 -26.38 -15.64 43.73
CA LYS A 74 -27.41 -15.12 42.84
C LYS A 74 -26.92 -14.95 41.40
N SER A 75 -25.73 -14.37 41.22
CA SER A 75 -25.11 -14.19 39.91
C SER A 75 -24.86 -15.55 39.23
N ARG A 76 -24.30 -16.52 39.95
CA ARG A 76 -24.13 -17.89 39.43
C ARG A 76 -25.46 -18.56 39.07
N MET A 77 -26.49 -18.36 39.89
CA MET A 77 -27.81 -18.92 39.65
C MET A 77 -28.49 -18.30 38.42
N GLN A 78 -28.32 -16.99 38.21
CA GLN A 78 -28.82 -16.31 37.00
C GLN A 78 -28.14 -16.83 35.74
N LEU A 79 -26.81 -16.95 35.75
CA LEU A 79 -26.06 -17.53 34.62
C LEU A 79 -26.49 -18.97 34.33
N ALA A 80 -26.70 -19.79 35.37
CA ALA A 80 -27.16 -21.16 35.20
C ALA A 80 -28.60 -21.22 34.64
N ALA A 81 -29.50 -20.34 35.11
CA ALA A 81 -30.87 -20.27 34.61
C ALA A 81 -30.92 -19.84 33.13
N GLU A 82 -30.13 -18.85 32.74
CA GLU A 82 -30.00 -18.41 31.35
C GLU A 82 -29.43 -19.53 30.46
N ALA A 83 -28.37 -20.21 30.91
CA ALA A 83 -27.79 -21.34 30.18
C ALA A 83 -28.79 -22.50 30.00
N LEU A 84 -29.56 -22.84 31.04
CA LEU A 84 -30.61 -23.86 30.95
C LEU A 84 -31.73 -23.44 29.98
N GLN A 85 -32.12 -22.17 30.00
CA GLN A 85 -33.12 -21.65 29.07
C GLN A 85 -32.63 -21.72 27.62
N GLU A 86 -31.35 -21.41 27.34
CA GLU A 86 -30.76 -21.56 26.01
C GLU A 86 -30.58 -23.03 25.59
N ALA A 87 -30.31 -23.92 26.54
CA ALA A 87 -30.27 -25.36 26.27
C ALA A 87 -31.65 -25.92 25.86
N ASP A 88 -32.71 -25.49 26.54
CA ASP A 88 -34.09 -25.88 26.21
C ASP A 88 -34.54 -25.31 24.85
N LYS A 89 -34.19 -24.03 24.57
CA LYS A 89 -34.38 -23.41 23.26
C LYS A 89 -33.67 -24.19 22.16
N TRP A 90 -32.40 -24.57 22.36
CA TRP A 90 -31.66 -25.39 21.40
C TRP A 90 -32.36 -26.72 21.12
N SER A 91 -32.80 -27.43 22.18
CA SER A 91 -33.49 -28.71 22.03
C SER A 91 -34.77 -28.57 21.21
N THR A 92 -35.56 -27.53 21.48
CA THR A 92 -36.80 -27.23 20.74
C THR A 92 -36.50 -26.89 19.28
N LEU A 93 -35.55 -26.00 19.04
CA LEU A 93 -35.16 -25.60 17.68
C LEU A 93 -34.60 -26.78 16.87
N SER A 94 -33.81 -27.64 17.50
CA SER A 94 -33.23 -28.84 16.88
C SER A 94 -34.29 -29.89 16.55
N ALA A 95 -35.35 -30.03 17.34
CA ALA A 95 -36.47 -30.92 17.02
C ALA A 95 -37.27 -30.40 15.81
N ASP A 96 -37.51 -29.09 15.75
CA ASP A 96 -38.35 -28.49 14.71
C ASP A 96 -37.61 -28.19 13.40
N ILE A 97 -36.27 -28.26 13.39
CA ILE A 97 -35.47 -27.78 12.25
C ILE A 97 -35.76 -28.59 10.99
N GLU A 98 -35.94 -29.92 11.11
CA GLU A 98 -36.21 -30.82 9.98
C GLU A 98 -37.57 -30.54 9.35
N GLU A 99 -38.58 -30.17 10.14
CA GLU A 99 -39.87 -29.73 9.59
C GLU A 99 -39.74 -28.42 8.81
N THR A 100 -38.98 -27.46 9.33
CA THR A 100 -38.73 -26.22 8.59
C THR A 100 -37.93 -26.41 7.31
N PHE A 101 -37.00 -27.37 7.25
CA PHE A 101 -36.32 -27.67 5.99
C PHE A 101 -37.28 -28.19 4.90
N LYS A 102 -38.42 -28.78 5.27
CA LYS A 102 -39.44 -29.22 4.31
C LYS A 102 -40.22 -28.07 3.67
N THR A 103 -40.29 -26.90 4.31
CA THR A 103 -41.00 -25.73 3.74
C THR A 103 -40.24 -25.09 2.58
N GLN A 104 -38.94 -25.36 2.46
CA GLN A 104 -38.01 -24.77 1.49
C GLN A 104 -37.94 -23.23 1.52
N ASP A 105 -38.49 -22.59 2.55
CA ASP A 105 -38.41 -21.15 2.74
C ASP A 105 -37.07 -20.77 3.40
N VAL A 106 -36.18 -20.20 2.58
CA VAL A 106 -34.82 -19.82 2.96
C VAL A 106 -34.79 -18.83 4.12
N ALA A 107 -35.73 -17.88 4.17
CA ALA A 107 -35.73 -16.85 5.22
C ALA A 107 -36.12 -17.44 6.57
N VAL A 108 -37.11 -18.33 6.59
CA VAL A 108 -37.58 -19.01 7.81
C VAL A 108 -36.51 -19.96 8.33
N ILE A 109 -35.86 -20.72 7.44
CA ILE A 109 -34.78 -21.65 7.83
C ILE A 109 -33.58 -20.85 8.37
N SER A 110 -33.18 -19.76 7.72
CA SER A 110 -32.12 -18.85 8.19
C SER A 110 -32.39 -18.35 9.60
N GLY A 111 -33.59 -17.82 9.86
CA GLY A 111 -33.96 -17.29 11.17
C GLY A 111 -33.85 -18.33 12.29
N LYS A 112 -34.23 -19.59 12.03
CA LYS A 112 -34.05 -20.69 12.99
C LYS A 112 -32.58 -21.04 13.20
N LEU A 113 -31.76 -21.08 12.15
CA LEU A 113 -30.32 -21.34 12.29
C LEU A 113 -29.61 -20.23 13.08
N THR A 114 -29.99 -18.97 12.87
CA THR A 114 -29.46 -17.83 13.63
C THR A 114 -29.86 -17.91 15.10
N ALA A 115 -31.10 -18.30 15.40
CA ALA A 115 -31.54 -18.53 16.77
C ALA A 115 -30.74 -19.67 17.44
N MET A 116 -30.53 -20.79 16.72
CA MET A 116 -29.68 -21.89 17.18
C MET A 116 -28.23 -21.45 17.43
N GLN A 117 -27.69 -20.59 16.55
CA GLN A 117 -26.36 -20.02 16.72
C GLN A 117 -26.26 -19.12 17.95
N GLY A 118 -27.29 -18.32 18.23
CA GLY A 118 -27.40 -17.52 19.46
C GLY A 118 -27.41 -18.41 20.71
N SER A 119 -28.26 -19.44 20.75
CA SER A 119 -28.30 -20.37 21.88
C SER A 119 -26.97 -21.08 22.13
N LEU A 120 -26.23 -21.43 21.06
CA LEU A 120 -24.89 -22.02 21.19
C LEU A 120 -23.87 -21.09 21.86
N THR A 121 -23.94 -19.77 21.65
CA THR A 121 -22.98 -18.83 22.26
C THR A 121 -23.01 -18.82 23.80
N MET A 122 -24.15 -19.18 24.40
CA MET A 122 -24.32 -19.29 25.85
C MET A 122 -23.99 -20.68 26.41
N LEU A 123 -23.76 -21.67 25.53
CA LEU A 123 -23.56 -23.08 25.89
C LEU A 123 -22.11 -23.55 25.73
N VAL A 124 -21.14 -22.63 25.68
CA VAL A 124 -19.72 -22.93 25.42
C VAL A 124 -19.14 -23.90 26.45
N ASP A 125 -19.60 -23.83 27.70
CA ASP A 125 -19.10 -24.65 28.81
C ASP A 125 -19.77 -26.04 28.91
N THR A 126 -20.64 -26.42 27.96
CA THR A 126 -21.27 -27.75 27.98
C THR A 126 -20.37 -28.82 27.33
N PRO A 127 -20.32 -30.05 27.86
CA PRO A 127 -19.45 -31.11 27.33
C PRO A 127 -19.79 -31.52 25.89
N ASP A 128 -21.04 -31.33 25.48
CA ASP A 128 -21.57 -31.64 24.14
C ASP A 128 -21.50 -30.46 23.16
N TYR A 129 -20.86 -29.34 23.55
CA TYR A 129 -20.75 -28.13 22.74
C TYR A 129 -20.17 -28.41 21.34
N SER A 130 -19.09 -29.20 21.29
CA SER A 130 -18.42 -29.54 20.03
C SER A 130 -19.34 -30.28 19.05
N GLU A 131 -20.16 -31.23 19.54
CA GLU A 131 -21.11 -31.97 18.71
C GLU A 131 -22.21 -31.06 18.18
N LYS A 132 -22.74 -30.17 19.02
CA LYS A 132 -23.75 -29.18 18.63
C LYS A 132 -23.23 -28.19 17.58
N CYS A 133 -21.96 -27.77 17.68
CA CYS A 133 -21.32 -26.96 16.65
C CYS A 133 -21.26 -27.69 15.30
N VAL A 134 -20.87 -28.97 15.30
CA VAL A 134 -20.84 -29.79 14.07
C VAL A 134 -22.24 -29.94 13.48
N GLN A 135 -23.27 -30.15 14.31
CA GLN A 135 -24.66 -30.22 13.86
C GLN A 135 -25.14 -28.90 13.23
N LEU A 136 -24.87 -27.75 13.87
CA LEU A 136 -25.21 -26.44 13.31
C LEU A 136 -24.53 -26.24 11.94
N GLU A 137 -23.26 -26.58 11.84
CA GLU A 137 -22.49 -26.41 10.61
C GLU A 137 -23.00 -27.31 9.48
N ALA A 138 -23.43 -28.54 9.80
CA ALA A 138 -24.08 -29.44 8.84
C ALA A 138 -25.42 -28.87 8.34
N LEU A 139 -26.22 -28.27 9.23
CA LEU A 139 -27.48 -27.63 8.85
C LEU A 139 -27.25 -26.39 7.97
N LYS A 140 -26.24 -25.56 8.29
CA LYS A 140 -25.84 -24.43 7.45
C LYS A 140 -25.39 -24.89 6.05
N ASN A 141 -24.59 -25.95 5.96
CA ASN A 141 -24.17 -26.56 4.69
C ASN A 141 -25.38 -27.05 3.87
N ARG A 142 -26.39 -27.64 4.52
CA ARG A 142 -27.61 -28.10 3.86
C ARG A 142 -28.43 -26.95 3.29
N LEU A 143 -28.56 -25.83 4.03
CA LEU A 143 -29.24 -24.63 3.52
C LEU A 143 -28.48 -24.01 2.34
N GLU A 144 -27.16 -23.94 2.40
CA GLU A 144 -26.32 -23.48 1.28
C GLU A 144 -26.52 -24.36 0.03
N ALA A 145 -26.52 -25.69 0.19
CA ALA A 145 -26.73 -26.63 -0.91
C ALA A 145 -28.12 -26.45 -1.56
N LEU A 146 -29.17 -26.28 -0.76
CA LEU A 146 -30.54 -26.04 -1.23
C LEU A 146 -30.68 -24.74 -2.03
N THR A 147 -29.90 -23.71 -1.68
CA THR A 147 -29.99 -22.38 -2.29
C THR A 147 -29.00 -22.18 -3.44
N SER A 148 -27.99 -23.04 -3.60
CA SER A 148 -26.92 -22.91 -4.60
C SER A 148 -27.40 -22.61 -6.03
N THR A 149 -28.39 -23.36 -6.54
CA THR A 149 -28.93 -23.16 -7.90
C THR A 149 -29.69 -21.85 -8.03
N GLN A 150 -30.44 -21.46 -6.99
CA GLN A 150 -31.15 -20.18 -6.94
C GLN A 150 -30.16 -19.01 -6.87
N ILE A 151 -29.10 -19.11 -6.08
CA ILE A 151 -28.04 -18.10 -5.96
C ILE A 151 -27.36 -17.88 -7.32
N VAL A 152 -26.98 -18.96 -8.00
CA VAL A 152 -26.36 -18.87 -9.34
C VAL A 152 -27.32 -18.21 -10.35
N SER A 153 -28.59 -18.60 -10.35
CA SER A 153 -29.62 -17.98 -11.19
C SER A 153 -29.80 -16.48 -10.89
N THR A 154 -29.82 -16.13 -9.60
CA THR A 154 -29.97 -14.74 -9.15
C THR A 154 -28.80 -13.87 -9.56
N PHE A 155 -27.56 -14.35 -9.40
CA PHE A 155 -26.38 -13.58 -9.79
C PHE A 155 -26.19 -13.49 -11.31
N ASN A 156 -26.59 -14.51 -12.07
CA ASN A 156 -26.58 -14.43 -13.54
C ASN A 156 -27.65 -13.48 -14.09
N SER A 157 -28.81 -13.39 -13.45
CA SER A 157 -29.91 -12.50 -13.86
C SER A 157 -29.87 -11.10 -13.23
N LEU A 158 -28.92 -10.85 -12.32
CA LEU A 158 -28.79 -9.62 -11.53
C LEU A 158 -30.08 -9.22 -10.78
N ALA A 159 -30.87 -10.21 -10.34
CA ALA A 159 -32.12 -9.98 -9.62
C ALA A 159 -31.86 -9.40 -8.22
N THR A 160 -31.98 -8.07 -8.09
CA THR A 160 -31.55 -7.29 -6.91
C THR A 160 -32.24 -7.71 -5.60
N ASP A 161 -33.56 -7.90 -5.61
CA ASP A 161 -34.32 -8.19 -4.39
C ASP A 161 -33.99 -9.58 -3.83
N GLN A 162 -33.84 -10.57 -4.71
CA GLN A 162 -33.42 -11.91 -4.32
C GLN A 162 -31.96 -11.92 -3.86
N ALA A 163 -31.08 -11.14 -4.48
CA ALA A 163 -29.69 -11.00 -4.04
C ALA A 163 -29.60 -10.37 -2.64
N LYS A 164 -30.40 -9.35 -2.34
CA LYS A 164 -30.50 -8.75 -1.00
C LYS A 164 -30.99 -9.75 0.05
N LEU A 165 -31.93 -10.62 -0.31
CA LEU A 165 -32.37 -11.71 0.56
C LEU A 165 -31.20 -12.65 0.90
N PHE A 166 -30.47 -13.13 -0.13
CA PHE A 166 -29.33 -14.01 0.09
C PHE A 166 -28.19 -13.33 0.86
N VAL A 167 -27.89 -12.06 0.61
CA VAL A 167 -26.90 -11.31 1.41
C VAL A 167 -27.31 -11.26 2.88
N ARG A 168 -28.59 -11.00 3.17
CA ARG A 168 -29.09 -10.98 4.55
C ARG A 168 -28.91 -12.35 5.22
N VAL A 169 -29.41 -13.40 4.57
CA VAL A 169 -29.34 -14.79 5.06
C VAL A 169 -27.89 -15.22 5.31
N PHE A 170 -27.00 -15.03 4.34
CA PHE A 170 -25.59 -15.43 4.49
C PHE A 170 -24.80 -14.52 5.45
N THR A 171 -25.23 -13.29 5.69
CA THR A 171 -24.68 -12.45 6.77
C THR A 171 -25.09 -12.99 8.14
N GLU A 172 -26.37 -13.33 8.32
CA GLU A 172 -26.90 -13.89 9.57
C GLU A 172 -26.27 -15.25 9.89
N MET A 173 -26.00 -16.07 8.87
CA MET A 173 -25.35 -17.38 9.02
C MET A 173 -23.83 -17.32 9.22
N ASP A 174 -23.22 -16.12 9.17
CA ASP A 174 -21.76 -15.90 9.17
C ASP A 174 -21.03 -16.63 8.02
N ARG A 175 -21.60 -16.55 6.81
CA ARG A 175 -21.12 -17.22 5.58
C ARG A 175 -21.00 -16.31 4.36
N MET A 176 -20.77 -15.02 4.59
CA MET A 176 -20.57 -14.07 3.50
C MET A 176 -19.44 -14.44 2.50
N PRO A 177 -18.30 -15.02 2.92
CA PRO A 177 -17.26 -15.46 1.99
C PRO A 177 -17.75 -16.48 0.96
N GLN A 178 -18.62 -17.42 1.37
CA GLN A 178 -19.19 -18.45 0.51
C GLN A 178 -20.13 -17.83 -0.52
N LEU A 179 -21.00 -16.90 -0.11
CA LEU A 179 -21.89 -16.19 -1.04
C LEU A 179 -21.08 -15.39 -2.09
N LEU A 180 -20.03 -14.69 -1.64
CA LEU A 180 -19.13 -13.97 -2.53
C LEU A 180 -18.41 -14.92 -3.51
N ALA A 181 -18.06 -16.14 -3.09
CA ALA A 181 -17.48 -17.14 -3.98
C ALA A 181 -18.43 -17.54 -5.13
N TYR A 182 -19.75 -17.65 -4.88
CA TYR A 182 -20.73 -17.86 -5.95
C TYR A 182 -20.81 -16.65 -6.89
N TYR A 183 -20.85 -15.43 -6.33
CA TYR A 183 -20.85 -14.19 -7.12
C TYR A 183 -19.64 -14.12 -8.06
N TYR A 184 -18.43 -14.34 -7.52
CA TYR A 184 -17.20 -14.35 -8.31
C TYR A 184 -17.20 -15.46 -9.35
N LYS A 185 -17.63 -16.67 -9.01
CA LYS A 185 -17.68 -17.79 -9.95
C LYS A 185 -18.55 -17.50 -11.17
N CYS A 186 -19.72 -16.89 -10.98
CA CYS A 186 -20.63 -16.58 -12.08
C CYS A 186 -20.05 -15.48 -13.00
N HIS A 187 -19.67 -14.34 -12.43
CA HIS A 187 -19.21 -13.19 -13.20
C HIS A 187 -17.84 -13.44 -13.84
N LYS A 188 -16.93 -14.12 -13.13
CA LYS A 188 -15.64 -14.52 -13.70
C LYS A 188 -15.82 -15.45 -14.90
N ALA A 189 -16.74 -16.41 -14.84
CA ALA A 189 -16.99 -17.31 -15.97
C ALA A 189 -17.48 -16.56 -17.22
N GLN A 190 -18.33 -15.54 -17.04
CA GLN A 190 -18.78 -14.68 -18.14
C GLN A 190 -17.64 -13.85 -18.73
N LEU A 191 -16.78 -13.27 -17.89
CA LEU A 191 -15.64 -12.48 -18.36
C LEU A 191 -14.60 -13.34 -19.08
N LEU A 192 -14.33 -14.55 -18.58
CA LEU A 192 -13.42 -15.49 -19.22
C LEU A 192 -13.95 -15.97 -20.57
N SER A 193 -15.26 -16.20 -20.72
CA SER A 193 -15.82 -16.58 -22.03
C SER A 193 -15.72 -15.44 -23.05
N VAL A 194 -15.83 -14.19 -22.61
CA VAL A 194 -15.56 -13.03 -23.48
C VAL A 194 -14.09 -13.01 -23.91
N TRP A 195 -13.15 -13.25 -23.00
CA TRP A 195 -11.73 -13.33 -23.36
C TRP A 195 -11.44 -14.45 -24.36
N GLU A 196 -12.02 -15.64 -24.15
CA GLU A 196 -11.91 -16.76 -25.08
C GLU A 196 -12.45 -16.41 -26.47
N SER A 197 -13.57 -15.69 -26.55
CA SER A 197 -14.14 -15.21 -27.82
C SER A 197 -13.24 -14.18 -28.50
N ILE A 198 -12.66 -13.23 -27.74
CA ILE A 198 -11.75 -12.22 -28.29
C ILE A 198 -10.47 -12.89 -28.83
N CYS A 199 -9.94 -13.90 -28.13
CA CYS A 199 -8.75 -14.64 -28.56
C CYS A 199 -8.94 -15.43 -29.86
N GLN A 200 -10.19 -15.77 -30.21
CA GLN A 200 -10.50 -16.43 -31.48
C GLN A 200 -10.44 -15.48 -32.69
N SER A 201 -10.38 -14.16 -32.46
CA SER A 201 -10.22 -13.18 -33.53
C SER A 201 -8.80 -13.17 -34.10
N ASP A 202 -8.66 -12.90 -35.39
CA ASP A 202 -7.37 -12.66 -36.05
C ASP A 202 -6.78 -11.26 -35.77
N ALA A 203 -7.42 -10.49 -34.85
CA ALA A 203 -6.99 -9.14 -34.54
C ALA A 203 -5.61 -9.12 -33.85
N PRO A 204 -4.81 -8.05 -34.02
CA PRO A 204 -3.56 -7.89 -33.29
C PRO A 204 -3.79 -7.91 -31.77
N LEU A 205 -2.83 -8.45 -31.01
CA LEU A 205 -2.94 -8.58 -29.54
C LEU A 205 -3.26 -7.25 -28.84
N LYS A 206 -2.75 -6.12 -29.35
CA LYS A 206 -3.06 -4.77 -28.87
C LYS A 206 -4.57 -4.50 -28.87
N GLN A 207 -5.25 -4.84 -29.96
CA GLN A 207 -6.68 -4.64 -30.12
C GLN A 207 -7.46 -5.61 -29.23
N GLN A 208 -7.04 -6.87 -29.17
CA GLN A 208 -7.64 -7.89 -28.30
C GLN A 208 -7.59 -7.46 -26.82
N LEU A 209 -6.43 -7.01 -26.34
CA LEU A 209 -6.29 -6.52 -24.96
C LEU A 209 -7.09 -5.23 -24.72
N SER A 210 -7.11 -4.30 -25.68
CA SER A 210 -7.91 -3.08 -25.56
C SER A 210 -9.39 -3.41 -25.41
N GLU A 211 -9.93 -4.27 -26.26
CA GLU A 211 -11.34 -4.68 -26.23
C GLU A 211 -11.70 -5.39 -24.91
N PHE A 212 -10.80 -6.24 -24.41
CA PHE A 212 -11.00 -6.90 -23.13
C PHE A 212 -10.94 -5.93 -21.96
N TYR A 213 -9.98 -5.01 -21.95
CA TYR A 213 -9.87 -3.97 -20.91
C TYR A 213 -11.07 -3.02 -20.90
N ASP A 214 -11.59 -2.66 -22.08
CA ASP A 214 -12.83 -1.87 -22.20
C ASP A 214 -14.02 -2.65 -21.64
N THR A 215 -14.08 -3.96 -21.89
CA THR A 215 -15.10 -4.85 -21.30
C THR A 215 -15.00 -4.93 -19.78
N LEU A 216 -13.78 -5.06 -19.23
CA LEU A 216 -13.56 -5.07 -17.79
C LEU A 216 -13.96 -3.74 -17.15
N LEU A 217 -13.63 -2.62 -17.78
CA LEU A 217 -13.99 -1.29 -17.29
C LEU A 217 -15.51 -1.05 -17.36
N SER A 218 -16.15 -1.46 -18.46
CA SER A 218 -17.61 -1.42 -18.59
C SER A 218 -18.28 -2.26 -17.51
N THR A 219 -17.79 -3.49 -17.31
CA THR A 219 -18.28 -4.39 -16.26
C THR A 219 -18.09 -3.80 -14.88
N TRP A 220 -16.95 -3.16 -14.60
CA TRP A 220 -16.71 -2.44 -13.36
C TRP A 220 -17.81 -1.40 -13.10
N HIS A 221 -18.11 -0.53 -14.06
CA HIS A 221 -19.13 0.50 -13.89
C HIS A 221 -20.53 -0.08 -13.67
N THR A 222 -20.95 -1.05 -14.49
CA THR A 222 -22.27 -1.68 -14.37
C THR A 222 -22.41 -2.43 -13.06
N GLN A 223 -21.40 -3.22 -12.69
CA GLN A 223 -21.42 -4.00 -11.46
C GLN A 223 -21.27 -3.12 -10.23
N LEU A 224 -20.58 -1.98 -10.29
CA LEU A 224 -20.47 -1.04 -9.16
C LEU A 224 -21.83 -0.44 -8.81
N GLN A 225 -22.62 -0.06 -9.82
CA GLN A 225 -23.97 0.44 -9.61
C GLN A 225 -24.91 -0.62 -8.99
N TRP A 226 -24.79 -1.88 -9.43
CA TRP A 226 -25.61 -2.97 -8.91
C TRP A 226 -25.16 -3.42 -7.51
N SER A 227 -23.85 -3.67 -7.34
CA SER A 227 -23.26 -4.15 -6.07
C SER A 227 -23.42 -3.14 -4.94
N SER A 228 -23.44 -1.84 -5.22
CA SER A 228 -23.73 -0.80 -4.21
C SER A 228 -25.12 -0.93 -3.59
N GLN A 229 -26.05 -1.61 -4.25
CA GLN A 229 -27.40 -1.86 -3.72
C GLN A 229 -27.48 -3.16 -2.89
N VAL A 230 -26.47 -4.02 -2.99
CA VAL A 230 -26.52 -5.41 -2.50
C VAL A 230 -25.46 -5.66 -1.42
N PHE A 231 -24.22 -5.21 -1.64
CA PHE A 231 -23.08 -5.41 -0.74
C PHE A 231 -22.69 -4.13 0.00
N ARG A 232 -22.07 -4.28 1.17
CA ARG A 232 -21.59 -3.15 1.99
C ARG A 232 -20.33 -2.49 1.40
N ASN A 233 -19.39 -3.30 0.88
CA ASN A 233 -18.12 -2.85 0.31
C ASN A 233 -18.04 -3.21 -1.19
N PRO A 234 -18.79 -2.54 -2.07
CA PRO A 234 -18.87 -2.91 -3.48
C PRO A 234 -17.52 -2.82 -4.19
N CYS A 235 -16.70 -1.80 -3.89
CA CYS A 235 -15.39 -1.61 -4.52
C CYS A 235 -14.42 -2.77 -4.25
N GLU A 236 -14.39 -3.27 -3.02
CA GLU A 236 -13.52 -4.40 -2.66
C GLU A 236 -13.98 -5.69 -3.37
N VAL A 237 -15.29 -5.92 -3.42
CA VAL A 237 -15.87 -7.06 -4.15
C VAL A 237 -15.45 -7.01 -5.62
N LEU A 238 -15.57 -5.86 -6.28
CA LEU A 238 -15.18 -5.74 -7.68
C LEU A 238 -13.66 -5.81 -7.89
N THR A 239 -12.87 -5.28 -6.97
CA THR A 239 -11.41 -5.38 -7.01
C THR A 239 -10.99 -6.86 -6.99
N VAL A 240 -11.60 -7.64 -6.10
CA VAL A 240 -11.36 -9.10 -6.02
C VAL A 240 -11.85 -9.82 -7.28
N LEU A 241 -12.99 -9.44 -7.84
CA LEU A 241 -13.48 -10.00 -9.12
C LEU A 241 -12.47 -9.76 -10.25
N MET A 242 -11.94 -8.54 -10.38
CA MET A 242 -10.95 -8.19 -11.41
C MET A 242 -9.65 -8.96 -11.22
N ILE A 243 -9.13 -9.06 -9.99
CA ILE A 243 -7.93 -9.85 -9.65
C ILE A 243 -8.13 -11.32 -10.07
N GLN A 244 -9.24 -11.94 -9.65
CA GLN A 244 -9.52 -13.34 -9.96
C GLN A 244 -9.73 -13.58 -11.45
N THR A 245 -10.28 -12.61 -12.17
CA THR A 245 -10.48 -12.71 -13.62
C THR A 245 -9.14 -12.63 -14.34
N LEU A 246 -8.36 -11.57 -14.10
CA LEU A 246 -7.03 -11.39 -14.70
C LEU A 246 -6.06 -12.54 -14.36
N GLY A 247 -6.12 -13.05 -13.13
CA GLY A 247 -5.29 -14.18 -12.69
C GLY A 247 -5.71 -15.54 -13.25
N ALA A 248 -6.95 -15.69 -13.73
CA ALA A 248 -7.48 -16.95 -14.27
C ALA A 248 -7.59 -16.95 -15.81
N MET A 249 -7.12 -15.90 -16.49
CA MET A 249 -7.17 -15.81 -17.96
C MET A 249 -6.40 -16.94 -18.62
N VAL A 250 -7.03 -17.62 -19.58
CA VAL A 250 -6.41 -18.62 -20.45
C VAL A 250 -6.76 -18.27 -21.90
N PRO A 251 -5.77 -18.00 -22.78
CA PRO A 251 -4.34 -17.86 -22.50
C PRO A 251 -4.05 -16.67 -21.56
N SER A 252 -2.98 -16.76 -20.77
CA SER A 252 -2.58 -15.69 -19.86
C SER A 252 -1.97 -14.50 -20.63
N ILE A 253 -2.02 -13.29 -20.06
CA ILE A 253 -1.39 -12.10 -20.69
C ILE A 253 0.11 -12.34 -20.97
N PRO A 254 0.92 -12.90 -20.05
CA PRO A 254 2.32 -13.24 -20.33
C PRO A 254 2.48 -14.19 -21.52
N ASP A 255 1.64 -15.22 -21.64
CA ASP A 255 1.70 -16.18 -22.74
C ASP A 255 1.34 -15.50 -24.08
N CYS A 256 0.32 -14.65 -24.08
CA CYS A 256 -0.08 -13.87 -25.26
C CYS A 256 1.06 -12.95 -25.72
N ILE A 257 1.69 -12.22 -24.80
CA ILE A 257 2.85 -11.37 -25.11
C ILE A 257 3.99 -12.23 -25.67
N ALA A 258 4.31 -13.37 -25.06
CA ALA A 258 5.38 -14.24 -25.54
C ALA A 258 5.11 -14.77 -26.96
N VAL A 259 3.87 -15.12 -27.28
CA VAL A 259 3.46 -15.54 -28.63
C VAL A 259 3.56 -14.39 -29.62
N ALA A 260 3.09 -13.19 -29.25
CA ALA A 260 3.20 -12.01 -30.11
C ALA A 260 4.66 -11.68 -30.44
N LEU A 261 5.54 -11.66 -29.44
CA LEU A 261 6.97 -11.36 -29.64
C LEU A 261 7.70 -12.41 -30.47
N LYS A 262 7.27 -13.68 -30.44
CA LYS A 262 7.82 -14.73 -31.31
C LYS A 262 7.45 -14.56 -32.78
N ARG A 263 6.30 -13.93 -33.06
CA ARG A 263 5.82 -13.67 -34.43
C ARG A 263 6.41 -12.39 -35.02
N CYS A 264 6.87 -11.47 -34.18
CA CYS A 264 7.48 -10.22 -34.61
C CYS A 264 8.92 -10.40 -35.09
N SER A 265 9.32 -9.59 -36.07
CA SER A 265 10.71 -9.37 -36.42
C SER A 265 11.45 -8.63 -35.29
N GLY A 266 12.76 -8.85 -35.18
CA GLY A 266 13.56 -8.30 -34.07
C GLY A 266 13.56 -6.77 -33.98
N ASP A 267 13.27 -6.09 -35.09
CA ASP A 267 13.20 -4.62 -35.22
C ASP A 267 11.92 -4.00 -34.60
N SER A 268 10.82 -4.74 -34.56
CA SER A 268 9.52 -4.27 -34.06
C SER A 268 9.21 -4.74 -32.63
N ARG A 269 10.08 -5.58 -32.06
CA ARG A 269 9.86 -6.23 -30.76
C ARG A 269 9.65 -5.22 -29.61
N LEU A 270 10.47 -4.17 -29.57
CA LEU A 270 10.35 -3.14 -28.54
C LEU A 270 9.12 -2.27 -28.74
N ASP A 271 8.78 -1.93 -29.98
CA ASP A 271 7.61 -1.12 -30.30
C ASP A 271 6.32 -1.85 -29.89
N VAL A 272 6.21 -3.15 -30.16
CA VAL A 272 5.08 -3.97 -29.71
C VAL A 272 4.97 -3.97 -28.19
N LEU A 273 6.08 -4.14 -27.46
CA LEU A 273 6.07 -4.09 -25.99
C LEU A 273 5.60 -2.72 -25.46
N LEU A 274 6.06 -1.63 -26.08
CA LEU A 274 5.66 -0.27 -25.75
C LEU A 274 4.16 -0.06 -25.97
N GLU A 275 3.62 -0.54 -27.10
CA GLU A 275 2.19 -0.44 -27.39
C GLU A 275 1.34 -1.21 -26.39
N LEU A 276 1.72 -2.46 -26.08
CA LEU A 276 0.97 -3.30 -25.14
C LEU A 276 1.01 -2.72 -23.71
N HIS A 277 2.18 -2.26 -23.26
CA HIS A 277 2.32 -1.58 -21.97
C HIS A 277 1.50 -0.28 -21.92
N GLN A 278 1.48 0.49 -23.01
CA GLN A 278 0.66 1.70 -23.09
C GLN A 278 -0.84 1.39 -23.00
N THR A 279 -1.29 0.29 -23.61
CA THR A 279 -2.69 -0.19 -23.49
C THR A 279 -3.02 -0.53 -22.04
N ALA A 280 -2.14 -1.26 -21.33
CA ALA A 280 -2.31 -1.56 -19.90
C ALA A 280 -2.29 -0.29 -19.02
N ALA A 281 -1.46 0.69 -19.37
CA ALA A 281 -1.39 1.98 -18.67
C ALA A 281 -2.60 2.88 -18.94
N ASN A 282 -3.21 2.80 -20.12
CA ASN A 282 -4.48 3.46 -20.42
C ASN A 282 -5.60 2.86 -19.56
N PHE A 283 -5.71 1.53 -19.54
CA PHE A 283 -6.68 0.82 -18.71
C PHE A 283 -6.54 1.18 -17.22
N SER A 284 -5.32 1.15 -16.69
CA SER A 284 -5.07 1.45 -15.27
C SER A 284 -5.45 2.88 -14.90
N ARG A 285 -5.17 3.87 -15.76
CA ARG A 285 -5.60 5.26 -15.54
C ARG A 285 -7.11 5.43 -15.60
N SER A 286 -7.78 4.75 -16.53
CA SER A 286 -9.24 4.77 -16.62
C SER A 286 -9.88 4.11 -15.39
N LEU A 287 -9.32 2.99 -14.92
CA LEU A 287 -9.76 2.32 -13.71
C LEU A 287 -9.50 3.17 -12.46
N GLU A 288 -8.35 3.82 -12.36
CA GLU A 288 -8.04 4.76 -11.28
C GLU A 288 -9.06 5.89 -11.21
N ALA A 289 -9.37 6.51 -12.35
CA ALA A 289 -10.39 7.56 -12.43
C ALA A 289 -11.78 7.05 -12.01
N ALA A 290 -12.13 5.80 -12.36
CA ALA A 290 -13.37 5.16 -11.93
C ALA A 290 -13.41 4.87 -10.42
N MET A 291 -12.26 4.55 -9.81
CA MET A 291 -12.13 4.25 -8.38
C MET A 291 -11.95 5.51 -7.50
N GLN A 292 -11.52 6.63 -8.09
CA GLN A 292 -11.16 7.86 -7.37
C GLN A 292 -12.22 8.37 -6.38
N PRO A 293 -13.55 8.31 -6.66
CA PRO A 293 -14.57 8.75 -5.70
C PRO A 293 -14.61 7.91 -4.41
N GLN A 294 -14.14 6.67 -4.45
CA GLN A 294 -14.27 5.67 -3.37
C GLN A 294 -12.90 5.21 -2.85
N LEU A 295 -11.80 5.80 -3.32
CA LEU A 295 -10.43 5.35 -3.05
C LEU A 295 -10.06 5.38 -1.55
N GLY A 296 -10.70 6.25 -0.76
CA GLY A 296 -10.50 6.34 0.69
C GLY A 296 -11.09 5.15 1.47
N GLU A 297 -12.02 4.40 0.88
CA GLU A 297 -12.70 3.24 1.47
C GLU A 297 -12.16 1.92 0.91
N CYS A 298 -11.31 1.97 -0.11
CA CYS A 298 -10.74 0.80 -0.76
C CYS A 298 -9.63 0.15 0.08
N ASN A 299 -9.60 -1.19 0.07
CA ASN A 299 -8.51 -1.96 0.63
C ASN A 299 -7.25 -1.82 -0.24
N LEU A 300 -6.29 -0.99 0.19
CA LEU A 300 -5.08 -0.69 -0.56
C LEU A 300 -4.23 -1.93 -0.91
N LEU A 301 -4.27 -2.99 -0.09
CA LEU A 301 -3.57 -4.24 -0.39
C LEU A 301 -4.17 -4.94 -1.61
N LYS A 302 -5.50 -4.95 -1.71
CA LYS A 302 -6.21 -5.51 -2.87
C LYS A 302 -6.03 -4.65 -4.10
N VAL A 303 -6.02 -3.33 -3.93
CA VAL A 303 -5.69 -2.41 -5.02
C VAL A 303 -4.28 -2.68 -5.57
N ALA A 304 -3.28 -2.87 -4.69
CA ALA A 304 -1.92 -3.23 -5.10
C ALA A 304 -1.85 -4.60 -5.81
N GLU A 305 -2.59 -5.60 -5.33
CA GLU A 305 -2.71 -6.91 -5.99
C GLU A 305 -3.27 -6.77 -7.41
N LEU A 306 -4.29 -5.93 -7.60
CA LEU A 306 -4.87 -5.65 -8.91
C LEU A 306 -3.87 -4.97 -9.85
N VAL A 307 -3.13 -3.97 -9.37
CA VAL A 307 -2.04 -3.32 -10.13
C VAL A 307 -0.99 -4.36 -10.55
N SER A 308 -0.62 -5.27 -9.65
CA SER A 308 0.31 -6.36 -9.97
C SER A 308 -0.22 -7.27 -11.08
N CYS A 309 -1.50 -7.63 -11.08
CA CYS A 309 -2.10 -8.43 -12.15
C CYS A 309 -1.98 -7.78 -13.54
N VAL A 310 -2.04 -6.45 -13.62
CA VAL A 310 -1.97 -5.70 -14.89
C VAL A 310 -0.52 -5.51 -15.36
N TYR A 311 0.41 -5.20 -14.45
CA TYR A 311 1.77 -4.79 -14.81
C TYR A 311 2.84 -5.87 -14.68
N SER A 312 2.65 -6.89 -13.85
CA SER A 312 3.60 -8.02 -13.73
C SER A 312 3.95 -8.71 -15.05
N PRO A 313 3.07 -8.80 -16.07
CA PRO A 313 3.43 -9.38 -17.36
C PRO A 313 4.56 -8.63 -18.10
N TYR A 314 4.78 -7.35 -17.78
CA TYR A 314 5.78 -6.50 -18.44
C TYR A 314 7.10 -6.43 -17.67
N THR A 315 7.12 -6.77 -16.39
CA THR A 315 8.27 -6.58 -15.50
C THR A 315 9.53 -7.27 -16.01
N THR A 316 9.42 -8.52 -16.48
CA THR A 316 10.57 -9.26 -17.04
C THR A 316 11.21 -8.52 -18.21
N TYR A 317 10.39 -7.91 -19.08
CA TYR A 317 10.87 -7.15 -20.23
C TYR A 317 11.41 -5.77 -19.85
N GLN A 318 10.82 -5.12 -18.84
CA GLN A 318 11.34 -3.87 -18.27
C GLN A 318 12.72 -4.06 -17.65
N MET A 319 12.97 -5.19 -16.98
CA MET A 319 14.29 -5.53 -16.44
C MET A 319 15.33 -5.79 -17.55
N GLN A 320 14.88 -6.29 -18.70
CA GLN A 320 15.71 -6.54 -19.89
C GLN A 320 15.76 -5.34 -20.86
N TYR A 321 15.20 -4.18 -20.47
CA TYR A 321 15.04 -3.03 -21.35
C TYR A 321 16.35 -2.58 -22.00
N GLY A 322 17.47 -2.62 -21.27
CA GLY A 322 18.77 -2.21 -21.81
C GLY A 322 19.19 -3.01 -23.04
N ASP A 323 19.03 -4.34 -23.02
CA ASP A 323 19.41 -5.20 -24.14
C ASP A 323 18.43 -5.08 -25.31
N LEU A 324 17.14 -4.89 -25.02
CA LEU A 324 16.10 -4.65 -26.02
C LEU A 324 16.29 -3.31 -26.75
N GLU A 325 16.57 -2.24 -26.01
CA GLU A 325 16.83 -0.91 -26.57
C GLU A 325 18.15 -0.88 -27.34
N GLU A 326 19.20 -1.54 -26.84
CA GLU A 326 20.47 -1.65 -27.58
C GLU A 326 20.27 -2.35 -28.92
N THR A 327 19.58 -3.49 -28.94
CA THR A 327 19.27 -4.21 -30.19
C THR A 327 18.48 -3.33 -31.15
N ASN A 328 17.43 -2.66 -30.66
CA ASN A 328 16.62 -1.76 -31.46
C ASN A 328 17.43 -0.59 -32.04
N LEU A 329 18.27 0.06 -31.24
CA LEU A 329 19.14 1.16 -31.67
C LEU A 329 20.16 0.73 -32.72
N LEU A 330 20.77 -0.46 -32.57
CA LEU A 330 21.76 -0.95 -33.53
C LEU A 330 21.13 -1.33 -34.88
N ILE A 331 19.88 -1.79 -34.88
CA ILE A 331 19.08 -2.02 -36.10
C ILE A 331 18.76 -0.68 -36.75
N GLN A 332 18.22 0.29 -35.99
CA GLN A 332 17.90 1.63 -36.52
C GLN A 332 19.15 2.34 -37.06
N LEU A 333 20.30 2.19 -36.38
CA LEU A 333 21.58 2.72 -36.84
C LEU A 333 22.03 2.09 -38.17
N SER A 334 21.79 0.79 -38.38
CA SER A 334 22.17 0.13 -39.64
C SER A 334 21.42 0.68 -40.87
N ALA A 335 20.27 1.32 -40.65
CA ALA A 335 19.52 2.02 -41.69
C ALA A 335 19.99 3.47 -41.91
N VAL A 336 20.94 3.98 -41.10
CA VAL A 336 21.55 5.30 -41.30
C VAL A 336 22.67 5.18 -42.33
N PRO A 337 22.50 5.74 -43.54
CA PRO A 337 23.55 5.71 -44.55
C PRO A 337 24.73 6.57 -44.11
N LEU A 338 25.94 6.04 -44.29
CA LEU A 338 27.21 6.75 -44.04
C LEU A 338 28.08 6.78 -45.30
N GLU A 339 28.06 5.70 -46.08
CA GLU A 339 28.83 5.59 -47.32
C GLU A 339 27.90 5.19 -48.48
N HIS A 340 27.74 6.11 -49.43
CA HIS A 340 27.06 5.87 -50.70
C HIS A 340 27.63 6.80 -51.78
N GLY A 341 27.75 6.29 -53.01
CA GLY A 341 28.07 7.12 -54.18
C GLY A 341 29.46 7.77 -54.16
N GLU A 342 29.50 9.03 -54.60
CA GLU A 342 30.74 9.79 -54.72
C GLU A 342 31.20 10.35 -53.36
N VAL A 343 32.43 10.89 -53.31
CA VAL A 343 33.00 11.42 -52.07
C VAL A 343 32.18 12.57 -51.50
N LEU A 344 31.61 13.42 -52.37
CA LEU A 344 30.73 14.52 -51.93
C LEU A 344 29.46 13.99 -51.25
N ASP A 345 28.86 12.93 -51.79
CA ASP A 345 27.67 12.29 -51.21
C ASP A 345 27.99 11.69 -49.85
N CYS A 346 29.15 11.02 -49.71
CA CYS A 346 29.61 10.49 -48.44
C CYS A 346 29.78 11.61 -47.38
N VAL A 347 30.32 12.77 -47.77
CA VAL A 347 30.50 13.92 -46.85
C VAL A 347 29.15 14.52 -46.44
N LEU A 348 28.18 14.59 -47.35
CA LEU A 348 26.83 15.04 -47.04
C LEU A 348 26.10 14.06 -46.11
N GLU A 349 26.20 12.75 -46.36
CA GLU A 349 25.60 11.73 -45.50
C GLU A 349 26.23 11.70 -44.11
N LEU A 350 27.55 11.86 -43.98
CA LEU A 350 28.21 12.02 -42.67
C LEU A 350 27.68 13.24 -41.91
N THR A 351 27.29 14.30 -42.63
CA THR A 351 26.72 15.50 -42.01
C THR A 351 25.28 15.23 -41.53
N HIS A 352 24.47 14.57 -42.35
CA HIS A 352 23.09 14.22 -42.00
C HIS A 352 23.01 13.12 -40.92
N SER A 353 23.98 12.22 -40.86
CA SER A 353 24.00 11.12 -39.91
C SER A 353 24.10 11.60 -38.47
N VAL A 354 24.78 12.73 -38.21
CA VAL A 354 24.86 13.33 -36.87
C VAL A 354 23.45 13.62 -36.33
N GLN A 355 22.62 14.33 -37.10
CA GLN A 355 21.25 14.66 -36.67
C GLN A 355 20.41 13.39 -36.47
N LYS A 356 20.54 12.41 -37.37
CA LYS A 356 19.81 11.13 -37.28
C LYS A 356 20.17 10.39 -35.99
N VAL A 357 21.46 10.23 -35.66
CA VAL A 357 21.91 9.49 -34.47
C VAL A 357 21.45 10.15 -33.17
N PHE A 358 21.52 11.48 -33.06
CA PHE A 358 20.99 12.17 -31.88
C PHE A 358 19.46 12.10 -31.80
N GLY A 359 18.76 12.05 -32.94
CA GLY A 359 17.34 11.75 -32.99
C GLY A 359 17.02 10.35 -32.43
N LEU A 360 17.79 9.33 -32.81
CA LEU A 360 17.67 7.97 -32.27
C LEU A 360 17.92 7.95 -30.74
N ALA A 361 18.97 8.63 -30.30
CA ALA A 361 19.33 8.73 -28.89
C ALA A 361 18.24 9.44 -28.07
N ALA A 362 17.69 10.56 -28.55
CA ALA A 362 16.59 11.26 -27.90
C ALA A 362 15.31 10.41 -27.81
N ALA A 363 14.97 9.70 -28.88
CA ALA A 363 13.84 8.78 -28.90
C ALA A 363 14.02 7.61 -27.91
N ALA A 364 15.24 7.11 -27.71
CA ALA A 364 15.56 6.09 -26.72
C ALA A 364 15.29 6.56 -25.28
N VAL A 365 15.62 7.83 -24.98
CA VAL A 365 15.29 8.43 -23.68
C VAL A 365 13.77 8.46 -23.47
N ASP A 366 13.01 8.87 -24.48
CA ASP A 366 11.55 8.94 -24.39
C ASP A 366 10.91 7.55 -24.27
N ARG A 367 11.43 6.54 -24.99
CA ARG A 367 11.00 5.14 -24.83
C ARG A 367 11.27 4.60 -23.44
N CYS A 368 12.44 4.90 -22.86
CA CYS A 368 12.80 4.47 -21.51
C CYS A 368 11.83 5.03 -20.48
N VAL A 369 11.52 6.31 -20.59
CA VAL A 369 10.54 6.95 -19.71
C VAL A 369 9.15 6.35 -19.93
N LYS A 370 8.71 6.08 -21.17
CA LYS A 370 7.39 5.50 -21.43
C LYS A 370 7.25 4.05 -20.93
N PHE A 371 8.30 3.23 -21.07
CA PHE A 371 8.21 1.82 -20.77
C PHE A 371 8.52 1.47 -19.31
N THR A 372 9.47 2.17 -18.70
CA THR A 372 9.96 1.84 -17.36
C THR A 372 9.74 2.98 -16.36
N ASP A 373 9.04 4.05 -16.73
CA ASP A 373 8.95 5.32 -15.97
C ASP A 373 10.32 5.88 -15.54
N GLY A 374 11.35 5.61 -16.35
CA GLY A 374 12.73 5.98 -16.08
C GLY A 374 13.53 4.95 -15.27
N LEU A 375 12.89 3.94 -14.67
CA LEU A 375 13.57 2.90 -13.85
C LEU A 375 14.68 2.14 -14.60
N GLY A 376 14.61 2.06 -15.93
CA GLY A 376 15.57 1.42 -16.82
C GLY A 376 16.75 2.29 -17.27
N VAL A 377 17.00 3.47 -16.67
CA VAL A 377 18.06 4.40 -17.10
C VAL A 377 19.45 3.75 -17.16
N CYS A 378 19.77 2.81 -16.27
CA CYS A 378 21.06 2.13 -16.29
C CYS A 378 21.23 1.29 -17.57
N GLY A 379 20.17 0.59 -17.97
CA GLY A 379 20.10 -0.14 -19.23
C GLY A 379 20.14 0.80 -20.43
N LEU A 380 19.47 1.95 -20.35
CA LEU A 380 19.51 2.98 -21.39
C LEU A 380 20.93 3.52 -21.62
N ILE A 381 21.69 3.81 -20.55
CA ILE A 381 23.08 4.30 -20.68
C ILE A 381 23.96 3.25 -21.37
N LYS A 382 23.79 1.96 -21.03
CA LYS A 382 24.47 0.86 -21.70
C LYS A 382 24.12 0.84 -23.20
N ALA A 383 22.84 0.93 -23.54
CA ALA A 383 22.36 0.94 -24.93
C ALA A 383 22.89 2.15 -25.73
N LEU A 384 22.87 3.35 -25.14
CA LEU A 384 23.41 4.57 -25.74
C LEU A 384 24.92 4.46 -25.96
N ARG A 385 25.66 3.86 -25.03
CA ARG A 385 27.09 3.57 -25.22
C ARG A 385 27.32 2.64 -26.41
N GLY A 386 26.50 1.59 -26.55
CA GLY A 386 26.53 0.69 -27.71
C GLY A 386 26.28 1.45 -29.02
N LEU A 387 25.23 2.27 -29.07
CA LEU A 387 24.89 3.14 -30.22
C LEU A 387 26.07 4.04 -30.63
N PHE A 388 26.58 4.86 -29.70
CA PHE A 388 27.65 5.81 -30.02
C PHE A 388 28.96 5.11 -30.36
N SER A 389 29.29 3.99 -29.71
CA SER A 389 30.51 3.23 -30.02
C SER A 389 30.46 2.66 -31.45
N LYS A 390 29.32 2.07 -31.86
CA LYS A 390 29.14 1.57 -33.22
C LYS A 390 29.15 2.72 -34.23
N TYR A 391 28.43 3.81 -33.96
CA TYR A 391 28.41 4.97 -34.85
C TYR A 391 29.80 5.58 -35.07
N VAL A 392 30.58 5.80 -34.00
CA VAL A 392 31.94 6.35 -34.12
C VAL A 392 32.86 5.40 -34.88
N SER A 393 32.69 4.09 -34.71
CA SER A 393 33.40 3.09 -35.51
C SER A 393 33.07 3.21 -36.99
N ASP A 394 31.78 3.20 -37.36
CA ASP A 394 31.33 3.27 -38.76
C ASP A 394 31.70 4.63 -39.41
N PHE A 395 31.60 5.73 -38.65
CA PHE A 395 32.05 7.06 -39.04
C PHE A 395 33.56 7.09 -39.31
N SER A 396 34.36 6.44 -38.46
CA SER A 396 35.82 6.36 -38.62
C SER A 396 36.22 5.55 -39.86
N VAL A 397 35.54 4.42 -40.12
CA VAL A 397 35.75 3.60 -41.32
C VAL A 397 35.42 4.40 -42.59
N THR A 398 34.30 5.13 -42.57
CA THR A 398 33.90 5.99 -43.70
C THR A 398 34.92 7.10 -43.95
N LEU A 399 35.41 7.73 -42.88
CA LEU A 399 36.46 8.76 -42.96
C LEU A 399 37.76 8.21 -43.54
N GLN A 400 38.16 6.99 -43.17
CA GLN A 400 39.30 6.29 -43.78
C GLN A 400 39.06 5.98 -45.27
N SER A 401 37.84 5.58 -45.65
CA SER A 401 37.47 5.37 -47.05
C SER A 401 37.60 6.66 -47.87
N ILE A 402 37.07 7.77 -47.35
CA ILE A 402 37.20 9.10 -47.98
C ILE A 402 38.68 9.52 -48.10
N ARG A 403 39.48 9.29 -47.05
CA ARG A 403 40.92 9.61 -47.07
C ARG A 403 41.68 8.84 -48.14
N LYS A 404 41.36 7.57 -48.33
CA LYS A 404 41.91 6.73 -49.41
C LYS A 404 41.46 7.20 -50.79
N LYS A 405 40.18 7.57 -50.97
CA LYS A 405 39.64 8.12 -52.23
C LYS A 405 40.35 9.42 -52.63
N TYR A 406 40.77 10.24 -51.65
CA TYR A 406 41.60 11.43 -51.88
C TYR A 406 43.11 11.19 -51.97
N LYS A 407 43.59 9.94 -51.84
CA LYS A 407 45.03 9.58 -51.86
C LYS A 407 45.88 10.36 -50.86
N LEU A 408 45.30 10.79 -49.74
CA LEU A 408 45.97 11.56 -48.70
C LEU A 408 47.00 10.75 -47.88
N GLU A 409 47.19 9.47 -48.20
CA GLU A 409 48.16 8.56 -47.59
C GLU A 409 49.30 8.17 -48.55
N ASP A 410 49.23 8.55 -49.83
CA ASP A 410 50.29 8.31 -50.80
C ASP A 410 51.42 9.34 -50.60
N THR A 411 52.68 8.88 -50.53
CA THR A 411 53.85 9.78 -50.57
C THR A 411 53.89 10.50 -51.93
N PRO A 412 53.99 11.85 -51.97
CA PRO A 412 53.93 12.58 -53.22
C PRO A 412 55.09 12.19 -54.14
N THR A 413 54.79 11.61 -55.30
CA THR A 413 55.78 11.24 -56.33
C THR A 413 56.13 12.40 -57.27
N SER A 414 55.54 13.58 -57.08
CA SER A 414 55.71 14.77 -57.92
C SER A 414 55.82 16.04 -57.08
N GLU A 415 56.79 16.90 -57.39
CA GLU A 415 57.00 18.23 -56.78
C GLU A 415 55.95 19.28 -57.22
N VAL A 416 55.02 18.91 -58.10
CA VAL A 416 53.94 19.81 -58.57
C VAL A 416 52.71 19.64 -57.69
N PHE A 417 52.47 20.63 -56.83
CA PHE A 417 51.25 20.75 -56.03
C PHE A 417 50.05 21.04 -56.96
N THR A 418 49.16 20.06 -57.12
CA THR A 418 47.86 20.25 -57.77
C THR A 418 46.85 20.72 -56.73
N GLU A 419 46.33 21.95 -56.86
CA GLU A 419 45.32 22.53 -55.96
C GLU A 419 43.95 21.83 -56.11
N ASP A 420 43.73 20.75 -55.37
CA ASP A 420 42.40 20.14 -55.23
C ASP A 420 41.53 20.93 -54.24
N TRP A 421 41.02 22.07 -54.68
CA TRP A 421 40.10 22.93 -53.92
C TRP A 421 38.85 22.17 -53.41
N THR A 422 38.42 21.14 -54.12
CA THR A 422 37.29 20.27 -53.74
C THR A 422 37.63 19.38 -52.53
N ALA A 423 38.84 18.83 -52.48
CA ALA A 423 39.33 18.05 -51.34
C ALA A 423 39.47 18.92 -50.09
N PHE A 424 39.96 20.16 -50.26
CA PHE A 424 40.04 21.14 -49.18
C PHE A 424 38.64 21.50 -48.63
N GLN A 425 37.69 21.84 -49.50
CA GLN A 425 36.32 22.15 -49.10
C GLN A 425 35.63 20.98 -48.38
N ASN A 426 35.81 19.75 -48.88
CA ASN A 426 35.23 18.57 -48.25
C ASN A 426 35.91 18.23 -46.91
N SER A 427 37.21 18.48 -46.77
CA SER A 427 37.92 18.37 -45.49
C SER A 427 37.40 19.36 -44.45
N ILE A 428 37.16 20.62 -44.84
CA ILE A 428 36.54 21.63 -43.95
C ILE A 428 35.14 21.18 -43.53
N ARG A 429 34.33 20.65 -44.46
CA ARG A 429 33.00 20.14 -44.14
C ARG A 429 33.05 19.00 -43.13
N ILE A 430 33.96 18.03 -43.31
CA ILE A 430 34.16 16.94 -42.34
C ILE A 430 34.56 17.49 -40.96
N ILE A 431 35.49 18.45 -40.90
CA ILE A 431 35.90 19.09 -39.64
C ILE A 431 34.69 19.79 -38.97
N ALA A 432 33.88 20.52 -39.74
CA ALA A 432 32.66 21.15 -39.24
C ALA A 432 31.67 20.11 -38.71
N THR A 433 31.51 18.97 -39.40
CA THR A 433 30.67 17.84 -38.96
C THR A 433 31.17 17.22 -37.66
N CYS A 434 32.49 17.03 -37.50
CA CYS A 434 33.08 16.59 -36.23
C CYS A 434 32.84 17.61 -35.10
N GLY A 435 32.95 18.90 -35.39
CA GLY A 435 32.62 19.96 -34.45
C GLY A 435 31.15 19.94 -34.02
N GLU A 436 30.24 19.74 -34.97
CA GLU A 436 28.80 19.61 -34.71
C GLU A 436 28.49 18.35 -33.89
N LEU A 437 29.14 17.23 -34.18
CA LEU A 437 29.03 15.98 -33.40
C LEU A 437 29.42 16.21 -31.93
N LEU A 438 30.56 16.87 -31.67
CA LEU A 438 31.00 17.20 -30.30
C LEU A 438 30.03 18.15 -29.60
N ARG A 439 29.52 19.17 -30.31
CA ARG A 439 28.55 20.12 -29.76
C ARG A 439 27.23 19.44 -29.39
N GLN A 440 26.71 18.57 -30.25
CA GLN A 440 25.49 17.80 -30.00
C GLN A 440 25.68 16.77 -28.88
N CYS A 441 26.86 16.14 -28.75
CA CYS A 441 27.18 15.27 -27.61
C CYS A 441 27.00 16.00 -26.27
N GLY A 442 27.62 17.18 -26.12
CA GLY A 442 27.51 17.96 -24.89
C GLY A 442 26.08 18.43 -24.59
N ALA A 443 25.34 18.86 -25.62
CA ALA A 443 23.94 19.24 -25.49
C ALA A 443 23.06 18.05 -25.07
N PHE A 444 23.28 16.87 -25.67
CA PHE A 444 22.54 15.66 -25.36
C PHE A 444 22.82 15.16 -23.94
N GLU A 445 24.08 15.19 -23.49
CA GLU A 445 24.45 14.82 -22.12
C GLU A 445 23.71 15.69 -21.08
N GLN A 446 23.65 17.01 -21.31
CA GLN A 446 22.92 17.92 -20.44
C GLN A 446 21.41 17.64 -20.45
N GLN A 447 20.82 17.38 -21.62
CA GLN A 447 19.40 17.03 -21.75
C GLN A 447 19.07 15.71 -21.05
N LEU A 448 19.92 14.69 -21.20
CA LEU A 448 19.78 13.40 -20.56
C LEU A 448 19.84 13.54 -19.04
N SER A 449 20.85 14.25 -18.54
CA SER A 449 21.00 14.51 -17.10
C SER A 449 19.77 15.21 -16.53
N ASN A 450 19.27 16.27 -17.18
CA ASN A 450 18.07 16.99 -16.75
C ASN A 450 16.81 16.10 -16.76
N LYS A 451 16.63 15.24 -17.78
CA LYS A 451 15.49 14.31 -17.86
C LYS A 451 15.56 13.26 -16.75
N ILE A 452 16.73 12.69 -16.48
CA ILE A 452 16.93 11.71 -15.39
C ILE A 452 16.67 12.36 -14.04
N LEU A 453 17.27 13.52 -13.79
CA LEU A 453 17.10 14.27 -12.54
C LEU A 453 15.63 14.68 -12.30
N GLY A 454 14.93 15.13 -13.34
CA GLY A 454 13.51 15.47 -13.24
C GLY A 454 12.63 14.27 -12.87
N ARG A 455 12.97 13.06 -13.33
CA ARG A 455 12.26 11.82 -13.00
C ARG A 455 12.63 11.28 -11.62
N ALA A 456 13.92 11.21 -11.31
CA ALA A 456 14.41 10.87 -9.97
C ALA A 456 13.82 11.80 -8.90
N GLY A 457 13.67 13.08 -9.23
CA GLY A 457 12.99 14.06 -8.39
C GLY A 457 11.57 13.65 -8.01
N ARG A 458 10.76 13.09 -8.93
CA ARG A 458 9.40 12.64 -8.61
C ARG A 458 9.39 11.55 -7.54
N PHE A 459 10.25 10.54 -7.68
CA PHE A 459 10.38 9.44 -6.71
C PHE A 459 10.92 9.89 -5.35
N LEU A 460 11.70 10.98 -5.30
CA LEU A 460 12.34 11.49 -4.08
C LEU A 460 11.56 12.60 -3.37
N TRP A 461 10.75 13.39 -4.08
CA TRP A 461 10.02 14.56 -3.55
C TRP A 461 8.55 14.29 -3.26
N GLU A 462 7.87 13.48 -4.08
CA GLU A 462 6.55 12.98 -3.72
C GLU A 462 6.77 11.83 -2.75
N GLY A 463 6.74 12.14 -1.45
CA GLY A 463 6.72 11.10 -0.43
C GLY A 463 5.62 10.11 -0.79
N PHE A 464 6.02 8.89 -1.14
CA PHE A 464 5.21 7.70 -1.41
C PHE A 464 3.74 7.94 -1.05
N ASN A 465 2.95 8.43 -2.00
CA ASN A 465 1.53 8.67 -1.77
C ASN A 465 0.83 7.41 -2.33
N PRO A 466 0.42 6.45 -1.48
CA PRO A 466 -0.14 5.17 -1.91
C PRO A 466 -1.55 5.29 -2.52
N ARG A 467 -1.89 6.48 -3.03
CA ARG A 467 -3.22 6.87 -3.50
C ARG A 467 -3.34 6.92 -5.02
N SER A 468 -2.31 6.49 -5.75
CA SER A 468 -2.37 6.33 -7.19
C SER A 468 -1.95 4.92 -7.60
N LEU A 469 -2.67 4.33 -8.56
CA LEU A 469 -2.38 2.98 -9.07
C LEU A 469 -1.00 2.90 -9.73
N THR A 470 -0.58 3.99 -10.39
CA THR A 470 0.76 4.10 -10.98
C THR A 470 1.84 4.25 -9.91
N GLY A 471 1.56 5.03 -8.84
CA GLY A 471 2.47 5.19 -7.71
C GLY A 471 2.74 3.88 -6.93
N LEU A 472 1.76 2.96 -6.88
CA LEU A 472 1.94 1.63 -6.27
C LEU A 472 2.81 0.69 -7.12
N GLN A 473 2.69 0.76 -8.45
CA GLN A 473 3.59 0.05 -9.38
C GLN A 473 5.04 0.57 -9.24
N GLU A 474 5.20 1.89 -9.18
CA GLU A 474 6.47 2.60 -9.09
C GLU A 474 7.25 2.26 -7.80
N GLY A 475 6.54 1.99 -6.70
CA GLY A 475 7.12 1.67 -5.40
C GLY A 475 7.94 0.37 -5.34
N HIS A 476 7.53 -0.68 -6.05
CA HIS A 476 8.19 -1.99 -6.02
C HIS A 476 9.52 -2.02 -6.79
N LEU A 477 9.71 -1.18 -7.81
CA LEU A 477 10.97 -1.07 -8.57
C LEU A 477 11.95 -0.02 -8.00
N CYS A 478 11.51 0.80 -7.06
CA CYS A 478 12.22 2.02 -6.62
C CYS A 478 13.52 1.74 -5.84
N VAL A 479 13.61 0.63 -5.10
CA VAL A 479 14.75 0.37 -4.20
C VAL A 479 16.07 0.13 -4.94
N CYS A 480 16.05 -0.61 -6.05
CA CYS A 480 17.24 -0.81 -6.88
C CYS A 480 17.59 0.46 -7.69
N PHE A 481 16.58 1.24 -8.07
CA PHE A 481 16.75 2.43 -8.90
C PHE A 481 17.43 3.59 -8.18
N ILE A 482 17.04 3.87 -6.93
CA ILE A 482 17.63 5.00 -6.19
C ILE A 482 19.11 4.71 -5.85
N VAL A 483 19.48 3.47 -5.52
CA VAL A 483 20.90 3.13 -5.24
C VAL A 483 21.79 3.43 -6.45
N VAL A 484 21.39 2.99 -7.65
CA VAL A 484 22.24 3.12 -8.84
C VAL A 484 22.23 4.53 -9.42
N ILE A 485 21.09 5.25 -9.37
CA ILE A 485 21.04 6.67 -9.75
C ILE A 485 21.91 7.52 -8.85
N THR A 486 21.88 7.27 -7.54
CA THR A 486 22.65 8.09 -6.61
C THR A 486 24.14 7.79 -6.73
N ASP A 487 24.52 6.54 -7.02
CA ASP A 487 25.90 6.16 -7.35
C ASP A 487 26.39 6.79 -8.66
N TYR A 488 25.55 6.77 -9.70
CA TYR A 488 25.88 7.40 -10.98
C TYR A 488 25.97 8.93 -10.85
N LEU A 489 25.02 9.58 -10.17
CA LEU A 489 25.06 11.02 -9.90
C LEU A 489 26.25 11.42 -9.03
N SER A 490 26.60 10.62 -8.03
CA SER A 490 27.82 10.83 -7.25
C SER A 490 29.07 10.73 -8.12
N ASN A 491 29.18 9.69 -8.96
CA ASN A 491 30.32 9.53 -9.85
C ASN A 491 30.41 10.63 -10.92
N VAL A 492 29.27 11.09 -11.45
CA VAL A 492 29.21 12.19 -12.44
C VAL A 492 29.54 13.53 -11.79
N MET A 493 29.03 13.81 -10.59
CA MET A 493 29.36 15.05 -9.88
C MET A 493 30.82 15.07 -9.41
N ASP A 494 31.37 13.93 -8.98
CA ASP A 494 32.81 13.80 -8.68
C ASP A 494 33.68 14.00 -9.94
N ALA A 495 33.26 13.47 -11.09
CA ALA A 495 33.94 13.68 -12.38
C ALA A 495 33.87 15.14 -12.86
N LEU A 496 32.83 15.89 -12.47
CA LEU A 496 32.64 17.32 -12.75
C LEU A 496 33.25 18.23 -11.67
N GLY A 497 33.86 17.68 -10.62
CA GLY A 497 34.44 18.44 -9.50
C GLY A 497 33.41 19.13 -8.59
N LEU A 498 32.14 18.72 -8.66
CA LEU A 498 31.02 19.27 -7.88
C LEU A 498 30.72 18.36 -6.68
N GLN A 499 30.60 18.93 -5.47
CA GLN A 499 30.21 18.14 -4.30
C GLN A 499 28.71 17.82 -4.31
N THR A 500 28.37 16.54 -4.18
CA THR A 500 27.00 16.06 -3.94
C THR A 500 26.37 16.77 -2.74
N SER A 501 25.10 17.19 -2.84
CA SER A 501 24.41 17.82 -1.70
C SER A 501 24.35 16.88 -0.49
N ARG A 502 24.43 17.44 0.73
CA ARG A 502 24.40 16.70 2.00
C ARG A 502 23.17 15.79 2.13
N THR A 503 22.04 16.22 1.57
CA THR A 503 20.80 15.44 1.51
C THR A 503 20.95 14.20 0.63
N LEU A 504 21.60 14.33 -0.53
CA LEU A 504 21.83 13.22 -1.45
C LEU A 504 22.78 12.18 -0.82
N GLN A 505 23.85 12.65 -0.16
CA GLN A 505 24.79 11.78 0.58
C GLN A 505 24.10 10.99 1.70
N ASN A 506 23.19 11.63 2.45
CA ASN A 506 22.41 10.96 3.50
C ASN A 506 21.51 9.86 2.92
N ILE A 507 20.88 10.12 1.77
CA ILE A 507 20.02 9.15 1.09
C ILE A 507 20.83 7.95 0.56
N VAL A 508 22.02 8.17 -0.04
CA VAL A 508 22.95 7.09 -0.44
C VAL A 508 23.29 6.19 0.75
N THR A 509 23.65 6.83 1.87
CA THR A 509 24.11 6.13 3.07
C THR A 509 23.00 5.24 3.65
N LEU A 510 21.75 5.72 3.65
CA LEU A 510 20.59 4.95 4.09
C LEU A 510 20.26 3.81 3.13
N LEU A 511 20.37 4.02 1.82
CA LEU A 511 20.05 3.01 0.82
C LEU A 511 21.09 1.89 0.76
N ARG A 512 22.37 2.20 1.00
CA ARG A 512 23.47 1.22 1.06
C ARG A 512 23.57 0.47 2.39
N ALA A 513 22.90 0.94 3.44
CA ALA A 513 22.93 0.29 4.74
C ALA A 513 22.36 -1.14 4.66
N LYS A 514 23.00 -2.11 5.30
CA LYS A 514 22.44 -3.47 5.39
C LYS A 514 21.14 -3.44 6.21
N PRO A 515 20.14 -4.30 5.93
CA PRO A 515 18.90 -4.37 6.71
C PRO A 515 19.13 -4.42 8.22
N ASP A 516 20.09 -5.23 8.67
CA ASP A 516 20.40 -5.43 10.09
C ASP A 516 21.10 -4.24 10.76
N GLU A 517 21.76 -3.40 9.96
CA GLU A 517 22.54 -2.23 10.41
C GLU A 517 21.77 -0.92 10.20
N TYR A 518 20.62 -0.96 9.54
CA TYR A 518 19.89 0.22 9.07
C TYR A 518 19.54 1.20 10.20
N ARG A 519 19.04 0.71 11.35
CA ARG A 519 18.73 1.57 12.51
C ARG A 519 19.96 2.28 13.07
N GLN A 520 21.13 1.66 13.01
CA GLN A 520 22.38 2.26 13.49
C GLN A 520 22.87 3.32 12.51
N THR A 521 22.84 3.02 11.20
CA THR A 521 23.24 3.95 10.14
C THR A 521 22.28 5.14 10.00
N ALA A 522 21.01 4.97 10.34
CA ALA A 522 19.98 6.00 10.28
C ALA A 522 19.96 6.95 11.48
N LYS A 523 20.51 6.55 12.63
CA LYS A 523 20.51 7.30 13.90
C LYS A 523 21.09 8.74 13.80
N PRO A 524 22.18 9.01 13.04
CA PRO A 524 22.70 10.37 12.89
C PRO A 524 22.03 11.19 11.78
N LEU A 525 21.04 10.63 11.07
CA LEU A 525 20.44 11.23 9.87
C LEU A 525 19.04 11.83 10.15
N PRO A 526 18.55 12.76 9.31
CA PRO A 526 17.23 13.36 9.50
C PRO A 526 16.11 12.31 9.55
N ARG A 527 15.35 12.26 10.65
CA ARG A 527 14.32 11.23 10.92
C ARG A 527 13.31 11.05 9.78
N ARG A 528 12.91 12.15 9.11
CA ARG A 528 11.98 12.12 7.98
C ARG A 528 12.56 11.39 6.77
N GLN A 529 13.86 11.53 6.51
CA GLN A 529 14.56 10.84 5.42
C GLN A 529 14.76 9.35 5.77
N ALA A 530 15.19 9.06 7.00
CA ALA A 530 15.38 7.70 7.46
C ALA A 530 14.08 6.87 7.50
N SER A 531 12.98 7.48 7.93
CA SER A 531 11.66 6.84 7.93
C SER A 531 11.13 6.62 6.51
N ALA A 532 11.26 7.61 5.62
CA ALA A 532 10.85 7.44 4.22
C ALA A 532 11.65 6.33 3.53
N VAL A 533 12.98 6.28 3.73
CA VAL A 533 13.84 5.24 3.13
C VAL A 533 13.60 3.86 3.76
N ALA A 534 13.21 3.79 5.03
CA ALA A 534 12.86 2.53 5.68
C ALA A 534 11.55 1.95 5.13
N THR A 535 10.53 2.82 5.00
CA THR A 535 9.24 2.46 4.40
C THR A 535 9.43 2.02 2.95
N MET A 536 10.28 2.72 2.17
CA MET A 536 10.62 2.31 0.81
C MET A 536 11.32 0.95 0.73
N ARG A 537 12.14 0.59 1.72
CA ARG A 537 12.89 -0.68 1.76
C ARG A 537 12.17 -1.82 2.48
N GLY A 538 10.97 -1.58 3.03
CA GLY A 538 10.25 -2.56 3.84
C GLY A 538 10.97 -2.93 5.14
N LEU A 539 11.74 -2.01 5.73
CA LEU A 539 12.49 -2.22 6.97
C LEU A 539 11.72 -1.63 8.16
N GLU A 540 11.71 -2.32 9.31
CA GLU A 540 11.16 -1.79 10.55
C GLU A 540 12.07 -0.69 11.13
N TYR A 541 11.72 0.58 10.95
CA TYR A 541 12.49 1.72 11.45
C TYR A 541 11.86 2.41 12.64
#